data_AF-A0A6L9SC64-F1
#
_entry.id   AF-A0A6L9SC64-F1
#
_cell.length_a   1.000
_cell.length_b   1.000
_cell.length_c   1.000
_cell.angle_alpha   90.00
_cell.angle_beta   90.00
_cell.angle_gamma   90.00
#
_symmetry.space_group_name_H-M   'P 1'
#
loop_
_entity.id
_entity.type
_entity.pdbx_description
1 polymer ?
#
loop_
_entity_poly.entity_id
_entity_poly.type
_entity_poly.pdbx_seq_one_letter_code
_entity_poly.pdbx_strand_id
1 'polypeptide(L)'
;MPGDDKKRAAHRALVDHVLNAESTTSAQQRARAFNNDALPPPLHTLISKVVARPAQVTDADVAAAQESGYTEDELFELVICAALGQSDRLYETGLAALTQATIDGRPDSAT
;
A
#
# COMPACT_ATOMS: atom_id res chain seq x y z
N MET A 1 -20.87 3.98 13.64
CA MET A 1 -22.04 3.15 13.28
C MET A 1 -21.60 1.70 13.15
N PRO A 2 -22.43 0.68 13.44
CA PRO A 2 -22.03 -0.73 13.36
C PRO A 2 -21.46 -1.18 11.99
N GLY A 3 -21.79 -0.45 10.92
CA GLY A 3 -21.22 -0.68 9.58
C GLY A 3 -19.78 -0.20 9.40
N ASP A 4 -19.33 0.80 10.15
CA ASP A 4 -17.96 1.34 10.03
C ASP A 4 -16.94 0.36 10.62
N ASP A 5 -17.33 -0.32 11.70
CA ASP A 5 -16.47 -1.29 12.39
C ASP A 5 -16.25 -2.54 11.53
N LYS A 6 -17.30 -2.97 10.79
CA LYS A 6 -17.17 -4.05 9.79
C LYS A 6 -16.22 -3.68 8.66
N LYS A 7 -16.30 -2.45 8.13
CA LYS A 7 -15.39 -1.98 7.06
C LYS A 7 -13.94 -1.92 7.55
N ARG A 8 -13.70 -1.42 8.77
CA ARG A 8 -12.37 -1.42 9.40
C ARG A 8 -11.83 -2.83 9.62
N ALA A 9 -12.66 -3.76 10.08
CA ALA A 9 -12.27 -5.16 10.24
C ALA A 9 -11.90 -5.80 8.90
N ALA A 10 -12.70 -5.57 7.85
CA ALA A 10 -12.40 -6.06 6.51
C ALA A 10 -11.11 -5.47 5.92
N HIS A 11 -10.86 -4.17 6.14
CA HIS A 11 -9.62 -3.52 5.75
C HIS A 11 -8.40 -4.15 6.44
N ARG A 12 -8.47 -4.36 7.76
CA ARG A 12 -7.38 -5.01 8.51
C ARG A 12 -7.13 -6.43 8.03
N ALA A 13 -8.19 -7.20 7.77
CA ALA A 13 -8.09 -8.56 7.25
C ALA A 13 -7.46 -8.59 5.85
N LEU A 14 -7.79 -7.63 4.98
CA LEU A 14 -7.16 -7.49 3.67
C LEU A 14 -5.66 -7.21 3.78
N VAL A 15 -5.26 -6.23 4.60
CA VAL A 15 -3.84 -5.89 4.80
C VAL A 15 -3.06 -7.07 5.37
N ASP A 16 -3.64 -7.76 6.37
CA ASP A 16 -3.03 -8.94 6.97
C ASP A 16 -2.84 -10.06 5.94
N HIS A 17 -3.87 -10.36 5.15
CA HIS A 17 -3.81 -11.39 4.12
C HIS A 17 -2.73 -11.08 3.07
N VAL A 18 -2.67 -9.84 2.58
CA VAL A 18 -1.69 -9.40 1.57
C VAL A 18 -0.25 -9.48 2.09
N LEU A 19 -0.03 -9.32 3.40
CA LEU A 19 1.29 -9.40 4.00
C LEU A 19 1.70 -10.81 4.44
N ASN A 20 0.74 -11.67 4.78
CA ASN A 20 1.01 -12.93 5.49
C ASN A 20 0.52 -14.20 4.79
N ALA A 21 -0.32 -14.11 3.74
CA ALA A 21 -0.79 -15.29 3.00
C ALA A 21 0.35 -16.09 2.35
N GLU A 22 0.12 -17.37 2.07
CA GLU A 22 1.02 -18.17 1.24
C GLU A 22 1.16 -17.56 -0.16
N SER A 23 2.39 -17.47 -0.64
CA SER A 23 2.78 -16.61 -1.76
C SER A 23 4.16 -17.02 -2.26
N THR A 24 4.49 -16.69 -3.52
CA THR A 24 5.80 -16.95 -4.10
C THR A 24 6.87 -16.07 -3.45
N THR A 25 6.52 -14.82 -3.16
CA THR A 25 7.39 -13.90 -2.43
C THR A 25 7.38 -14.12 -0.92
N SER A 26 8.53 -13.86 -0.30
CA SER A 26 8.62 -13.88 1.16
C SER A 26 7.77 -12.76 1.79
N ALA A 27 7.24 -13.01 2.99
CA ALA A 27 6.54 -11.99 3.77
C ALA A 27 7.41 -10.73 3.99
N GLN A 28 8.73 -10.87 4.09
CA GLN A 28 9.64 -9.73 4.23
C GLN A 28 9.69 -8.88 2.95
N GLN A 29 9.73 -9.49 1.76
CA GLN A 29 9.69 -8.73 0.49
C GLN A 29 8.35 -8.00 0.34
N ARG A 30 7.24 -8.65 0.68
CA ARG A 30 5.92 -8.03 0.67
C ARG A 30 5.81 -6.86 1.65
N ALA A 31 6.32 -7.02 2.87
CA ALA A 31 6.37 -5.93 3.86
C ALA A 31 7.22 -4.75 3.37
N ARG A 32 8.35 -5.00 2.71
CA ARG A 32 9.19 -3.94 2.11
C ARG A 32 8.46 -3.22 0.97
N ALA A 33 7.80 -3.95 0.08
CA ALA A 33 7.01 -3.37 -1.00
C ALA A 33 5.83 -2.54 -0.46
N PHE A 34 5.08 -3.07 0.50
CA PHE A 34 3.99 -2.38 1.18
C PHE A 34 4.44 -1.05 1.80
N ASN A 35 5.58 -1.06 2.49
CA ASN A 35 6.15 0.14 3.10
C ASN A 35 6.92 1.03 2.12
N ASN A 36 7.10 0.60 0.86
CA ASN A 36 7.99 1.23 -0.11
C ASN A 36 9.40 1.49 0.45
N ASP A 37 9.96 0.50 1.14
CA ASP A 37 11.20 0.65 1.92
C ASP A 37 12.28 -0.37 1.53
N ALA A 38 13.53 0.09 1.46
CA ALA A 38 14.75 -0.71 1.34
C ALA A 38 14.71 -1.85 0.29
N LEU A 39 14.12 -1.56 -0.88
CA LEU A 39 14.15 -2.46 -2.05
C LEU A 39 15.41 -2.21 -2.89
N PRO A 40 16.07 -3.24 -3.43
CA PRO A 40 17.20 -3.06 -4.32
C PRO A 40 16.73 -2.56 -5.71
N PRO A 41 17.54 -1.76 -6.43
CA PRO A 41 17.35 -1.57 -7.86
C PRO A 41 17.53 -2.90 -8.60
N PRO A 42 16.80 -3.17 -9.70
CA PRO A 42 15.83 -2.29 -10.37
C PRO A 42 14.40 -2.34 -9.79
N LEU A 43 14.10 -3.28 -8.88
CA LEU A 43 12.77 -3.43 -8.28
C LEU A 43 12.27 -2.13 -7.60
N HIS A 44 13.16 -1.40 -6.92
CA HIS A 44 12.80 -0.11 -6.31
C HIS A 44 12.25 0.91 -7.31
N THR A 45 12.75 0.94 -8.55
CA THR A 45 12.27 1.87 -9.58
C THR A 45 10.83 1.55 -9.97
N LEU A 46 10.53 0.28 -10.23
CA LEU A 46 9.18 -0.19 -10.52
C LEU A 46 8.22 0.11 -9.37
N ILE A 47 8.57 -0.29 -8.15
CA ILE A 47 7.71 -0.11 -6.97
C ILE A 47 7.50 1.36 -6.62
N SER A 48 8.54 2.20 -6.73
CA SER A 48 8.40 3.65 -6.52
C SER A 48 7.45 4.30 -7.54
N LYS A 49 7.47 3.83 -8.80
CA LYS A 49 6.50 4.28 -9.81
C LYS A 49 5.09 3.82 -9.47
N VAL A 50 4.89 2.56 -9.08
CA VAL A 50 3.56 2.07 -8.63
C VAL A 50 3.01 2.95 -7.50
N VAL A 51 3.84 3.31 -6.51
CA VAL A 51 3.43 4.10 -5.35
C VAL A 51 3.16 5.56 -5.67
N ALA A 52 4.03 6.22 -6.44
CA ALA A 52 3.97 7.67 -6.62
C ALA A 52 3.36 8.11 -7.97
N ARG A 53 3.53 7.30 -9.02
CA ARG A 53 3.27 7.67 -10.42
C ARG A 53 2.84 6.44 -11.24
N PRO A 54 1.75 5.74 -10.87
CA PRO A 54 1.40 4.44 -11.47
C PRO A 54 1.18 4.51 -12.98
N ALA A 55 0.69 5.64 -13.50
CA ALA A 55 0.53 5.89 -14.93
C ALA A 55 1.86 6.00 -15.72
N GLN A 56 3.01 6.01 -15.03
CA GLN A 56 4.35 6.07 -15.63
C GLN A 56 5.10 4.74 -15.53
N VAL A 57 4.46 3.68 -15.05
CA VAL A 57 4.99 2.31 -15.12
C VAL A 57 5.03 1.88 -16.58
N THR A 58 6.17 1.35 -17.02
CA THR A 58 6.38 0.89 -18.40
C THR A 58 6.80 -0.58 -18.43
N ASP A 59 6.66 -1.21 -19.60
CA ASP A 59 7.14 -2.58 -19.83
C ASP A 59 8.64 -2.71 -19.55
N ALA A 60 9.43 -1.65 -19.77
CA ALA A 60 10.85 -1.62 -19.47
C ALA A 60 11.15 -1.68 -17.96
N ASP A 61 10.29 -1.09 -17.12
CA ASP A 61 10.44 -1.20 -15.66
C ASP A 61 10.22 -2.63 -15.18
N VAL A 62 9.24 -3.32 -15.78
CA VAL A 62 8.93 -4.74 -15.49
C VAL A 62 10.05 -5.64 -16.00
N ALA A 63 10.48 -5.45 -17.25
CA ALA A 63 11.56 -6.23 -17.86
C ALA A 63 12.87 -6.11 -17.06
N ALA A 64 13.25 -4.90 -16.63
CA ALA A 64 14.44 -4.71 -15.81
C ALA A 64 14.35 -5.47 -14.47
N ALA A 65 13.17 -5.49 -13.84
CA ALA A 65 12.95 -6.27 -12.62
C ALA A 65 13.05 -7.78 -12.88
N GLN A 66 12.51 -8.27 -14.01
CA GLN A 66 12.63 -9.68 -14.39
C GLN A 66 14.08 -10.09 -14.68
N GLU A 67 14.84 -9.24 -15.39
CA GLU A 67 16.27 -9.44 -15.66
C GLU A 67 17.11 -9.50 -14.36
N SER A 68 16.62 -8.92 -13.27
CA SER A 68 17.24 -9.01 -11.93
C SER A 68 16.87 -10.28 -11.14
N GLY A 69 16.10 -11.20 -11.74
CA GLY A 69 15.81 -12.52 -11.20
C GLY A 69 14.42 -12.69 -10.58
N TYR A 70 13.53 -11.68 -10.68
CA TYR A 70 12.15 -11.82 -10.24
C TYR A 70 11.28 -12.48 -11.32
N THR A 71 10.43 -13.41 -10.92
CA THR A 71 9.39 -13.97 -11.77
C THR A 71 8.23 -12.99 -11.94
N GLU A 72 7.40 -13.21 -12.97
CA GLU A 72 6.20 -12.38 -13.18
C GLU A 72 5.22 -12.48 -12.01
N ASP A 73 5.03 -13.67 -11.44
CA ASP A 73 4.18 -13.88 -10.26
C ASP A 73 4.69 -13.11 -9.04
N GLU A 74 6.01 -13.12 -8.78
CA GLU A 74 6.59 -12.34 -7.68
C GLU A 74 6.42 -10.84 -7.90
N LEU A 75 6.60 -10.35 -9.14
CA LEU A 75 6.39 -8.94 -9.44
C LEU A 75 4.93 -8.53 -9.26
N PHE A 76 3.98 -9.36 -9.72
CA PHE A 76 2.57 -9.13 -9.49
C PHE A 76 2.26 -8.98 -7.99
N GLU A 77 2.73 -9.90 -7.16
CA GLU A 77 2.53 -9.87 -5.71
C GLU A 77 3.10 -8.58 -5.08
N LEU A 78 4.32 -8.19 -5.44
CA LEU A 78 4.97 -7.00 -4.89
C LEU A 78 4.31 -5.70 -5.35
N VAL A 79 3.86 -5.63 -6.60
CA VAL A 79 3.09 -4.49 -7.12
C VAL A 79 1.78 -4.33 -6.36
N ILE A 80 1.06 -5.41 -6.12
CA ILE A 80 -0.18 -5.41 -5.32
C ILE A 80 0.10 -4.95 -3.89
N CYS A 81 1.15 -5.47 -3.24
CA CYS A 81 1.55 -5.05 -1.90
C CYS A 81 1.85 -3.55 -1.84
N ALA A 82 2.61 -3.03 -2.80
CA ALA A 82 2.97 -1.62 -2.86
C ALA A 82 1.78 -0.68 -3.09
N ALA A 83 0.89 -1.04 -4.03
CA ALA A 83 -0.31 -0.28 -4.31
C ALA A 83 -1.26 -0.25 -3.10
N LEU A 84 -1.43 -1.39 -2.42
CA LEU A 84 -2.22 -1.49 -1.20
C LEU A 84 -1.61 -0.70 -0.05
N GLY A 85 -0.30 -0.79 0.17
CA GLY A 85 0.37 -0.01 1.20
C GLY A 85 0.25 1.49 0.99
N GLN A 86 0.31 1.96 -0.26
CA GLN A 86 0.04 3.37 -0.55
C GLN A 86 -1.41 3.76 -0.30
N SER A 87 -2.35 2.89 -0.67
CA SER A 87 -3.78 3.11 -0.44
C SER A 87 -4.12 3.14 1.06
N ASP A 88 -3.51 2.26 1.87
CA ASP A 88 -3.64 2.22 3.33
C ASP A 88 -3.16 3.53 3.98
N ARG A 89 -1.98 4.02 3.59
CA ARG A 89 -1.47 5.32 4.07
C ARG A 89 -2.38 6.49 3.70
N LEU A 90 -2.89 6.51 2.46
CA LEU A 90 -3.83 7.55 2.01
C LEU A 90 -5.16 7.48 2.77
N TYR A 91 -5.64 6.27 3.04
CA TYR A 91 -6.86 6.02 3.82
C TYR A 91 -6.72 6.54 5.25
N GLU A 92 -5.66 6.14 5.96
CA GLU A 92 -5.42 6.59 7.34
C GLU A 92 -5.21 8.10 7.43
N THR A 93 -4.46 8.68 6.48
CA THR A 93 -4.27 10.15 6.39
C THR A 93 -5.60 10.86 6.17
N GLY A 94 -6.46 10.34 5.29
CA GLY A 94 -7.79 10.89 5.02
C GLY A 94 -8.71 10.84 6.24
N LEU A 95 -8.71 9.72 6.98
CA LEU A 95 -9.47 9.60 8.23
C LEU A 95 -8.97 10.56 9.32
N ALA A 96 -7.66 10.72 9.45
CA ALA A 96 -7.07 11.67 10.38
C ALA A 96 -7.49 13.11 10.03
N ALA A 97 -7.44 13.50 8.75
CA ALA A 97 -7.89 14.81 8.29
C ALA A 97 -9.38 15.06 8.57
N LEU A 98 -10.25 14.08 8.32
CA LEU A 98 -11.68 14.17 8.65
C LEU A 98 -11.93 14.33 10.16
N THR A 99 -11.15 13.62 10.98
CA THR A 99 -11.25 13.71 12.44
C THR A 99 -10.87 15.11 12.93
N GLN A 100 -9.76 15.67 12.43
CA GLN A 100 -9.34 17.04 12.76
C GLN A 100 -10.40 18.06 12.34
N ALA A 101 -10.89 17.99 11.09
CA ALA A 101 -11.92 18.92 10.61
C ALA A 101 -13.23 18.86 11.44
N THR A 102 -13.59 17.68 11.97
CA THR A 102 -14.78 17.51 12.83
C THR A 102 -14.58 18.09 14.23
N ILE A 103 -13.33 18.10 14.73
CA ILE A 103 -12.97 18.74 16.00
C ILE A 103 -12.99 20.26 15.84
N ASP A 104 -12.33 20.78 14.81
CA ASP A 104 -12.21 22.21 14.53
C ASP A 104 -13.55 22.87 14.16
N GLY A 105 -14.46 22.11 13.55
CA GLY A 105 -15.80 22.57 13.16
C GLY A 105 -16.83 22.60 14.29
N ARG A 106 -16.49 22.19 15.51
CA ARG A 106 -17.39 22.29 16.67
C ARG A 106 -17.28 23.70 17.26
N PRO A 107 -18.34 24.53 17.23
CA PRO A 107 -18.26 25.87 17.82
C PRO A 107 -18.03 25.78 19.32
N ASP A 108 -17.14 26.63 19.84
CA ASP A 108 -17.07 27.07 21.24
C ASP A 108 -18.38 27.77 21.59
N SER A 109 -19.45 27.01 21.76
CA SER A 109 -20.73 27.52 22.22
C SER A 109 -21.18 26.70 23.42
N ALA A 110 -20.46 26.86 24.52
CA ALA A 110 -20.90 26.57 25.87
C ALA A 110 -20.13 27.46 26.86
N THR A 111 -20.49 28.75 26.92
CA THR A 111 -20.40 29.55 28.14
C THR A 111 -21.65 30.40 28.26
#